data_AF-A0A6S6NWM0-F1
#
_entry.id   AF-A0A6S6NWM0-F1
#
_cell.length_a   1.000
_cell.length_b   1.000
_cell.length_c   1.000
_cell.angle_alpha   90.00
_cell.angle_beta   90.00
_cell.angle_gamma   90.00
#
_symmetry.space_group_name_H-M   'P 1'
#
loop_
_entity.id
_entity.type
_entity.pdbx_description
1 polymer ?
#
loop_
_entity_poly.entity_id
_entity_poly.type
_entity_poly.pdbx_seq_one_letter_code
_entity_poly.pdbx_strand_id
1 'polypeptide(L)'
;MQTFWRYVRFQLMMFTFGIVGPIFLVLYFATQPDPSMKWAYWFGLFITAADVLIALALTDSTRKDDAPLDMRIALAFANRDRGRLDGND
;
A
#
# COMPACT_ATOMS: atom_id res chain seq x y z
N MET A 1 -2.37 -8.32 -21.69
CA MET A 1 -1.25 -7.52 -21.15
C MET A 1 -1.67 -6.71 -19.91
N GLN A 2 -2.34 -7.30 -18.91
CA GLN A 2 -2.70 -6.59 -17.67
C GLN A 2 -1.73 -6.88 -16.52
N THR A 3 -1.26 -8.12 -16.41
CA THR A 3 -0.34 -8.55 -15.34
C THR A 3 0.99 -7.79 -15.39
N PHE A 4 1.54 -7.56 -16.58
CA PHE A 4 2.77 -6.77 -16.76
C PHE A 4 2.59 -5.33 -16.25
N TRP A 5 1.50 -4.67 -16.63
CA TRP A 5 1.19 -3.30 -16.21
C TRP A 5 0.94 -3.19 -14.70
N ARG A 6 0.31 -4.21 -14.12
CA ARG A 6 0.11 -4.33 -12.67
C ARG A 6 1.45 -4.50 -11.93
N TYR A 7 2.36 -5.29 -12.49
CA TYR A 7 3.72 -5.45 -11.97
C TYR A 7 4.50 -4.13 -11.99
N VAL A 8 4.49 -3.43 -13.12
CA VAL A 8 5.14 -2.11 -13.25
C VAL A 8 4.57 -1.12 -12.23
N ARG A 9 3.26 -1.12 -11.99
CA ARG A 9 2.62 -0.21 -11.04
C ARG A 9 3.02 -0.51 -9.60
N PHE A 10 3.07 -1.78 -9.19
CA PHE A 10 3.59 -2.16 -7.88
C PHE A 10 5.08 -1.89 -7.75
N GLN A 11 5.86 -2.07 -8.81
CA GLN A 11 7.30 -1.80 -8.81
C GLN A 11 7.59 -0.30 -8.63
N LEU A 12 6.85 0.55 -9.32
CA LEU A 12 6.92 2.00 -9.15
C LEU A 12 6.53 2.41 -7.73
N MET A 13 5.46 1.82 -7.21
CA MET A 13 4.98 2.05 -5.84
C MET A 13 6.03 1.62 -4.80
N MET A 14 6.68 0.47 -5.01
CA MET A 14 7.76 -0.02 -4.16
C MET A 14 9.01 0.86 -4.24
N PHE A 15 9.31 1.44 -5.40
CA PHE A 15 10.40 2.40 -5.55
C PHE A 15 10.08 3.74 -4.88
N THR A 16 8.85 4.24 -5.00
CA THR A 16 8.44 5.50 -4.38
C THR A 16 8.34 5.38 -2.86
N PHE A 17 7.64 4.38 -2.33
CA PHE A 17 7.50 4.20 -0.87
C PHE A 17 8.70 3.50 -0.21
N GLY A 18 9.38 2.60 -0.92
CA GLY A 18 10.51 1.84 -0.37
C GLY A 18 11.79 2.67 -0.23
N ILE A 19 11.95 3.73 -1.04
CA ILE A 19 13.15 4.58 -0.99
C ILE A 19 13.02 5.73 0.01
N VAL A 20 11.80 6.07 0.44
CA VAL A 20 11.53 7.14 1.43
C VAL A 20 12.21 6.85 2.76
N GLY A 21 12.20 5.59 3.24
CA GLY A 21 12.87 5.20 4.48
C GLY A 21 14.40 5.45 4.46
N PRO A 22 15.13 4.94 3.45
CA PRO A 22 16.55 5.23 3.27
C PRO A 22 16.85 6.72 3.08
N ILE A 23 16.06 7.45 2.29
CA ILE A 23 16.26 8.90 2.08
C ILE A 23 16.06 9.70 3.37
N PHE A 24 15.07 9.34 4.19
CA PHE A 24 14.87 9.97 5.49
C PHE A 24 16.07 9.72 6.42
N LEU A 25 16.57 8.49 6.49
CA LEU A 25 17.77 8.17 7.27
C LEU A 25 18.98 8.97 6.77
N VAL A 26 19.16 9.07 5.46
CA VAL A 26 20.22 9.90 4.85
C VAL A 26 20.05 11.37 5.24
N LEU A 27 18.86 11.94 5.13
CA LEU A 27 18.58 13.33 5.51
C LEU A 27 18.80 13.56 7.02
N TYR A 28 18.35 12.64 7.86
CA TYR A 28 18.51 12.69 9.32
C TYR A 28 19.99 12.73 9.72
N PHE A 29 20.84 11.92 9.09
CA PHE A 29 22.27 11.88 9.39
C PHE A 29 23.08 12.95 8.64
N ALA A 30 22.65 13.37 7.44
CA ALA A 30 23.34 14.38 6.64
C ALA A 30 23.07 15.81 7.13
N THR A 31 21.91 16.06 7.76
CA THR A 31 21.68 17.32 8.47
C THR A 31 22.46 17.32 9.77
N GLN A 32 23.72 17.77 9.72
CA GLN A 32 24.51 18.03 10.92
C GLN A 32 23.73 18.97 11.87
N PRO A 33 23.81 18.75 13.19
CA PRO A 33 23.02 19.47 14.18
C PRO A 33 23.57 20.89 14.38
N ASP A 34 23.45 21.73 13.36
CA ASP A 34 23.71 23.16 13.47
C ASP A 34 22.51 23.81 14.19
N PRO A 35 22.70 24.58 15.28
CA PRO A 35 21.61 25.10 16.12
C PRO A 35 20.56 25.94 15.36
N SER A 36 20.92 26.52 14.22
CA SER A 36 20.03 27.29 13.34
C SER A 36 19.08 26.41 12.50
N MET A 37 19.43 25.14 12.28
CA MET A 37 18.71 24.20 11.41
C MET A 37 17.73 23.30 12.17
N LYS A 38 17.64 23.42 13.51
CA LYS A 38 16.66 22.68 14.34
C LYS A 38 15.23 22.80 13.83
N TRP A 39 14.87 23.95 13.27
CA TRP A 39 13.55 24.20 12.70
C TRP A 39 13.33 23.35 11.43
N ALA A 40 14.31 23.32 10.53
CA ALA A 40 14.27 22.50 9.32
C ALA A 40 14.28 20.99 9.63
N TYR A 41 15.01 20.58 10.68
CA TYR A 41 15.01 19.18 11.15
C TYR A 41 13.62 18.75 11.67
N TRP A 42 12.96 19.58 12.49
CA TRP A 42 11.61 19.27 12.99
C TRP A 42 10.58 19.25 11.87
N PHE A 43 10.68 20.18 10.91
CA PHE A 43 9.82 20.16 9.72
C PHE A 43 10.09 18.94 8.82
N GLY A 44 11.35 18.57 8.61
CA GLY A 44 11.73 17.37 7.85
C GLY A 44 11.23 16.08 8.50
N LEU A 45 11.32 15.99 9.83
CA LEU A 45 10.76 14.88 10.61
C LEU A 45 9.23 14.81 10.49
N PHE A 46 8.55 15.96 10.56
CA PHE A 46 7.10 16.04 10.41
C PHE A 46 6.62 15.64 9.01
N ILE A 47 7.28 16.13 7.95
CA ILE A 47 6.96 15.79 6.56
C ILE A 47 7.17 14.29 6.32
N THR A 48 8.25 13.71 6.85
CA THR A 48 8.49 12.27 6.72
C THR A 48 7.42 11.46 7.45
N ALA A 49 7.07 11.84 8.68
CA ALA A 49 6.00 11.18 9.41
C ALA A 49 4.67 11.26 8.65
N ALA A 50 4.34 12.42 8.08
CA ALA A 50 3.15 12.61 7.26
C ALA A 50 3.18 11.72 6.00
N ASP A 51 4.32 11.61 5.32
CA ASP A 51 4.48 10.76 4.12
C ASP A 51 4.23 9.27 4.45
N VAL A 52 4.80 8.78 5.56
CA VAL A 52 4.57 7.41 6.05
C VAL A 52 3.11 7.17 6.43
N LEU A 53 2.46 8.14 7.10
CA LEU A 53 1.05 8.04 7.47
C LEU A 53 0.13 8.03 6.25
N ILE A 54 0.45 8.81 5.20
CA ILE A 54 -0.27 8.77 3.93
C ILE A 54 -0.12 7.42 3.25
N ALA A 55 1.09 6.84 3.23
CA ALA A 55 1.34 5.51 2.67
C ALA A 55 0.51 4.42 3.39
N LEU A 56 0.44 4.48 4.72
CA LEU A 56 -0.40 3.59 5.53
C LEU A 56 -1.89 3.79 5.24
N ALA A 57 -2.35 5.04 5.15
CA ALA A 57 -3.76 5.35 4.85
C ALA A 57 -4.17 4.86 3.44
N LEU A 58 -3.32 5.04 2.43
CA LEU A 58 -3.55 4.53 1.08
C LEU A 58 -3.54 3.00 1.02
N THR A 59 -2.69 2.37 1.82
CA THR A 59 -2.65 0.91 1.94
C THR A 59 -3.91 0.37 2.60
N ASP A 60 -4.42 1.04 3.66
CA ASP A 60 -5.67 0.66 4.31
C ASP A 60 -6.88 0.85 3.40
N SER A 61 -6.95 1.95 2.63
CA SER A 61 -8.04 2.17 1.67
C SER A 61 -8.04 1.12 0.55
N THR A 62 -6.85 0.74 0.06
CA THR A 62 -6.72 -0.31 -0.97
C THR A 62 -7.21 -1.68 -0.48
N ARG A 63 -7.16 -1.99 0.82
CA ARG A 63 -7.63 -3.28 1.36
C ARG A 63 -9.15 -3.42 1.38
N LYS A 64 -9.91 -2.32 1.27
CA LYS A 64 -11.37 -2.33 1.39
C LYS A 64 -12.10 -2.65 0.08
N ASP A 65 -11.44 -2.50 -1.07
CA ASP A 65 -12.13 -2.54 -2.37
C ASP A 65 -12.09 -3.88 -3.14
N ASP A 66 -11.29 -4.85 -2.74
CA ASP A 66 -11.16 -6.11 -3.49
C ASP A 66 -11.55 -7.34 -2.67
N ALA A 67 -12.85 -7.62 -2.57
CA ALA A 67 -13.25 -9.02 -2.70
C ALA A 67 -12.96 -9.37 -4.17
N PRO A 68 -11.93 -10.19 -4.47
CA PRO A 68 -11.56 -10.44 -5.85
C PRO A 68 -12.81 -10.92 -6.58
N LEU A 69 -13.11 -10.27 -7.71
CA LEU A 69 -14.28 -10.59 -8.54
C LEU A 69 -14.35 -12.11 -8.80
N ASP A 70 -13.18 -12.74 -8.91
CA ASP A 70 -12.97 -14.18 -9.00
C ASP A 70 -13.57 -14.97 -7.83
N MET A 71 -13.45 -14.49 -6.59
CA MET A 71 -14.04 -15.14 -5.41
C MET A 71 -15.56 -14.96 -5.35
N ARG A 72 -16.08 -13.82 -5.81
CA ARG A 72 -17.53 -13.62 -5.95
C ARG A 72 -18.12 -14.55 -7.02
N ILE A 73 -17.42 -14.68 -8.14
CA ILE A 73 -17.77 -15.61 -9.22
C ILE A 73 -17.69 -17.07 -8.72
N ALA A 74 -16.61 -17.44 -8.02
CA ALA A 74 -16.43 -18.77 -7.46
C ALA A 74 -17.51 -19.12 -6.43
N LEU A 75 -17.89 -18.17 -5.55
CA LEU A 75 -19.00 -18.34 -4.60
C LEU A 75 -20.35 -18.50 -5.31
N ALA A 76 -20.59 -17.75 -6.39
CA ALA A 76 -21.82 -17.87 -7.17
C ALA A 76 -21.95 -19.25 -7.83
N PHE A 77 -20.86 -19.80 -8.37
CA PHE A 77 -20.85 -21.16 -8.90
C PHE A 77 -20.99 -22.23 -7.81
N ALA A 78 -20.29 -22.07 -6.68
CA ALA A 78 -20.37 -23.00 -5.55
C ALA A 78 -21.80 -23.10 -4.98
N ASN A 79 -22.51 -21.97 -4.86
CA ASN A 79 -23.90 -21.97 -4.39
C ASN A 79 -24.86 -22.62 -5.40
N ARG A 80 -24.60 -22.49 -6.71
CA ARG A 80 -25.43 -23.11 -7.75
C ARG A 80 -25.33 -24.63 -7.75
N ASP A 81 -24.15 -25.17 -7.49
CA ASP A 81 -23.95 -26.61 -7.38
C ASP A 81 -24.50 -27.17 -6.05
N ARG A 82 -24.41 -26.39 -4.97
CA ARG A 82 -24.99 -26.78 -3.66
C ARG A 82 -26.50 -27.00 -3.72
N GLY A 83 -27.23 -26.13 -4.42
CA GLY A 83 -28.68 -26.29 -4.61
C GLY A 83 -29.08 -27.47 -5.51
N ARG A 84 -28.13 -28.07 -6.23
CA ARG A 84 -28.34 -29.27 -7.05
C ARG A 84 -28.17 -30.57 -6.25
N LEU A 85 -27.49 -30.50 -5.10
CA LEU A 85 -27.27 -31.62 -4.20
C LEU A 85 -28.37 -31.75 -3.13
N ASP A 86 -28.96 -30.62 -2.68
CA ASP A 86 -30.09 -30.56 -1.72
C ASP A 86 -31.48 -30.84 -2.36
N GLY A 87 -31.54 -30.97 -3.69
CA GLY A 87 -32.79 -31.21 -4.43
C GLY A 87 -32.95 -32.65 -4.94
N ASN A 88 -32.11 -33.58 -4.47
CA ASN A 88 -32.07 -34.97 -4.93
C ASN A 88 -32.39 -35.96 -3.79
N ASP A 89 -33.22 -35.52 -2.84
CA ASP A 89 -33.68 -36.27 -1.67
C ASP A 89 -35.21 -36.40 -1.68
#